data_AF-A0A235H519-F1
#
_entry.id   AF-A0A235H519-F1
#
_cell.length_a   1.000
_cell.length_b   1.000
_cell.length_c   1.000
_cell.angle_alpha   90.00
_cell.angle_beta   90.00
_cell.angle_gamma   90.00
#
_symmetry.space_group_name_H-M   'P 1'
#
loop_
_entity.id
_entity.type
_entity.pdbx_description
1 polymer ?
#
loop_
_entity_poly.entity_id
_entity_poly.type
_entity_poly.pdbx_seq_one_letter_code
_entity_poly.pdbx_strand_id
1 'polypeptide(L)'
;MAAALTVTVQGVRNGEGEIVLAVCEETAYPAGRCAFRITAPAAEGSVRVTVPDVPPGTYALRAYHDENGNGQLDRNILGVPREGFGFGNDAPVLLSPPRFRDAAVAVGEGGVATALTLRYWISP
;
A
#
# COMPACT_ATOMS: atom_id res chain seq x y z
N MET A 1 20.31 12.48 -3.74
CA MET A 1 19.20 13.43 -3.53
C MET A 1 17.95 12.63 -3.20
N ALA A 2 17.04 13.13 -2.34
CA ALA A 2 15.77 12.46 -2.05
C ALA A 2 14.65 13.06 -2.92
N ALA A 3 13.64 12.28 -3.27
CA ALA A 3 12.57 12.70 -4.16
C ALA A 3 11.20 12.16 -3.76
N ALA A 4 10.13 12.70 -4.32
CA ALA A 4 8.78 12.29 -3.98
C ALA A 4 8.38 10.97 -4.65
N LEU A 5 7.74 10.09 -3.88
CA LEU A 5 7.00 8.93 -4.37
C LEU A 5 5.50 9.22 -4.25
N THR A 6 4.81 9.34 -5.37
CA THR A 6 3.35 9.51 -5.40
C THR A 6 2.69 8.21 -5.82
N VAL A 7 1.78 7.70 -5.00
CA VAL A 7 1.02 6.48 -5.26
C VAL A 7 -0.47 6.83 -5.36
N THR A 8 -1.07 6.52 -6.50
CA THR A 8 -2.52 6.55 -6.64
C THR A 8 -3.08 5.20 -6.20
N VAL A 9 -3.76 5.19 -5.07
CA VAL A 9 -4.44 4.01 -4.54
C VAL A 9 -5.86 3.99 -5.11
N GLN A 10 -6.15 3.00 -5.95
CA GLN A 10 -7.41 2.83 -6.66
C GLN A 10 -8.29 1.78 -5.97
N GLY A 11 -9.56 1.73 -6.35
CA GLY A 11 -10.51 0.75 -5.85
C GLY A 11 -10.93 1.00 -4.39
N VAL A 12 -10.77 2.21 -3.87
CA VAL A 12 -11.21 2.55 -2.51
C VAL A 12 -12.74 2.48 -2.46
N ARG A 13 -13.31 1.62 -1.60
CA ARG A 13 -14.73 1.24 -1.69
C ARG A 13 -15.71 2.25 -1.09
N ASN A 14 -15.26 3.07 -0.16
CA ASN A 14 -16.04 4.11 0.53
C ASN A 14 -15.08 5.18 1.08
N GLY A 15 -15.60 6.22 1.72
CA GLY A 15 -14.80 7.29 2.34
C GLY A 15 -14.59 7.14 3.85
N GLU A 16 -14.75 5.95 4.41
CA GLU A 16 -14.61 5.70 5.85
C GLU A 16 -13.16 5.42 6.23
N GLY A 17 -12.67 6.03 7.30
CA GLY A 17 -11.32 5.78 7.80
C GLY A 17 -10.22 6.30 6.88
N GLU A 18 -9.12 5.53 6.76
CA GLU A 18 -7.89 5.97 6.11
C GLU A 18 -7.33 4.96 5.12
N ILE A 19 -6.64 5.46 4.10
CA ILE A 19 -5.73 4.68 3.28
C ILE A 19 -4.36 4.69 3.93
N VAL A 20 -3.86 3.51 4.26
CA VAL A 20 -2.51 3.33 4.78
C VAL A 20 -1.61 2.85 3.64
N LEU A 21 -0.57 3.62 3.32
CA LEU A 21 0.50 3.24 2.40
C LEU A 21 1.77 2.94 3.18
N ALA A 22 2.36 1.77 2.97
CA ALA A 22 3.69 1.43 3.47
C ALA A 22 4.68 1.17 2.34
N VAL A 23 5.87 1.75 2.47
CA VAL A 23 6.97 1.68 1.50
C VAL A 23 8.14 0.96 2.17
N CYS A 24 8.40 -0.25 1.70
CA CYS A 24 9.22 -1.23 2.40
C CYS A 24 10.51 -1.51 1.63
N GLU A 25 11.63 -1.60 2.35
CA GLU A 25 12.84 -2.25 1.85
C GLU A 25 12.64 -3.78 1.85
N GLU A 26 13.48 -4.51 1.11
CA GLU A 26 13.36 -5.96 0.97
C GLU A 26 13.43 -6.70 2.31
N THR A 27 14.33 -6.26 3.20
CA THR A 27 14.52 -6.84 4.54
C THR A 27 13.30 -6.69 5.46
N ALA A 28 12.45 -5.69 5.21
CA ALA A 28 11.26 -5.41 5.99
C ALA A 28 9.97 -5.95 5.36
N TYR A 29 10.02 -6.46 4.14
CA TYR A 29 8.84 -6.90 3.40
C TYR A 29 8.58 -8.41 3.60
N PRO A 30 7.32 -8.91 3.71
CA PRO A 30 6.06 -8.16 3.63
C PRO A 30 5.49 -7.71 4.99
N ALA A 31 6.10 -8.10 6.12
CA ALA A 31 5.49 -7.99 7.45
C ALA A 31 6.30 -7.19 8.48
N GLY A 32 7.53 -6.81 8.17
CA GLY A 32 8.38 -6.00 9.04
C GLY A 32 7.98 -4.53 9.08
N ARG A 33 8.78 -3.74 9.80
CA ARG A 33 8.62 -2.29 9.90
C ARG A 33 9.20 -1.62 8.66
N CYS A 34 8.33 -1.12 7.80
CA CYS A 34 8.73 -0.46 6.56
C CYS A 34 9.33 0.93 6.80
N ALA A 35 10.16 1.38 5.86
CA ALA A 35 10.88 2.66 5.94
C ALA A 35 9.93 3.85 6.04
N PHE A 36 8.82 3.80 5.29
CA PHE A 36 7.77 4.81 5.35
C PHE A 36 6.41 4.17 5.59
N ARG A 37 5.59 4.90 6.33
CA ARG A 37 4.18 4.61 6.55
C ARG A 37 3.42 5.93 6.58
N ILE A 38 2.62 6.17 5.56
CA ILE A 38 1.83 7.40 5.37
C ILE A 38 0.37 7.03 5.37
N THR A 39 -0.47 7.83 6.02
CA THR A 39 -1.93 7.72 5.95
C THR A 39 -2.52 8.89 5.19
N ALA A 40 -3.66 8.67 4.55
CA ALA A 40 -4.46 9.70 3.90
C ALA A 40 -5.95 9.39 4.13
N PRO A 41 -6.82 10.40 4.27
CA PRO A 41 -8.26 10.17 4.36
C PRO A 41 -8.78 9.32 3.20
N ALA A 42 -9.62 8.34 3.50
CA ALA A 42 -10.26 7.54 2.47
C ALA A 42 -11.24 8.39 1.65
N ALA A 43 -11.30 8.11 0.35
CA ALA A 43 -12.28 8.67 -0.56
C ALA A 43 -12.63 7.62 -1.61
N GLU A 44 -13.92 7.43 -1.86
CA GLU A 44 -14.42 6.43 -2.80
C GLU A 44 -13.77 6.61 -4.19
N GLY A 45 -13.45 5.49 -4.84
CA GLY A 45 -12.78 5.44 -6.12
C GLY A 45 -11.26 5.43 -5.97
N SER A 46 -10.64 6.59 -5.72
CA SER A 46 -9.18 6.67 -5.65
C SER A 46 -8.65 7.79 -4.75
N VAL A 47 -7.54 7.50 -4.07
CA VAL A 47 -6.81 8.44 -3.21
C VAL A 47 -5.37 8.56 -3.69
N ARG A 48 -4.84 9.79 -3.75
CA ARG A 48 -3.41 10.03 -4.02
C ARG A 48 -2.67 10.21 -2.70
N VAL A 49 -1.65 9.40 -2.48
CA VAL A 49 -0.76 9.45 -1.31
C VAL A 49 0.63 9.84 -1.79
N THR A 50 1.24 10.84 -1.17
CA THR A 50 2.62 11.27 -1.50
C THR A 50 3.53 11.06 -0.30
N VAL A 51 4.64 10.36 -0.54
CA VAL A 51 5.74 10.19 0.41
C VAL A 51 6.85 11.17 0.00
N PRO A 52 7.11 12.23 0.78
CA PRO A 52 8.20 13.15 0.48
C PRO A 52 9.55 12.50 0.80
N ASP A 53 10.62 13.03 0.18
CA ASP A 53 12.01 12.76 0.56
C ASP A 53 12.39 11.27 0.63
N VAL A 54 11.95 10.48 -0.35
CA VAL A 54 12.37 9.08 -0.50
C VAL A 54 13.74 9.01 -1.17
N PRO A 55 14.75 8.38 -0.54
CA PRO A 55 16.05 8.17 -1.17
C PRO A 55 15.94 7.34 -2.45
N PRO A 56 16.89 7.48 -3.40
CA PRO A 56 16.91 6.63 -4.58
C PRO A 56 17.11 5.18 -4.17
N GLY A 57 16.30 4.28 -4.72
CA GLY A 57 16.26 2.90 -4.28
C GLY A 57 15.12 2.12 -4.88
N THR A 58 15.02 0.85 -4.51
CA THR A 58 13.92 -0.04 -4.91
C THR A 58 13.10 -0.37 -3.67
N TYR A 59 11.79 -0.15 -3.74
CA TYR A 59 10.90 -0.29 -2.59
C TYR A 59 9.64 -1.05 -2.96
N ALA A 60 9.24 -2.02 -2.14
CA ALA A 60 7.94 -2.68 -2.26
C ALA A 60 6.84 -1.83 -1.64
N LEU A 61 5.74 -1.70 -2.36
CA LEU A 61 4.55 -0.99 -1.89
C LEU A 61 3.51 -1.99 -1.38
N ARG A 62 2.91 -1.68 -0.24
CA ARG A 62 1.66 -2.29 0.22
C ARG A 62 0.74 -1.18 0.70
N ALA A 63 -0.54 -1.30 0.38
CA ALA A 63 -1.55 -0.42 0.91
C ALA A 63 -2.75 -1.20 1.42
N TYR A 64 -3.46 -0.61 2.36
CA TYR A 64 -4.75 -1.11 2.80
C TYR A 64 -5.69 0.02 3.21
N HIS A 65 -6.97 -0.29 3.16
CA HIS A 65 -8.04 0.54 3.68
C HIS A 65 -8.23 0.16 5.15
N ASP A 66 -8.04 1.12 6.05
CA ASP A 66 -8.28 0.97 7.48
C ASP A 66 -9.58 1.70 7.80
N GLU A 67 -10.68 0.98 7.66
CA GLU A 67 -12.02 1.55 7.69
C GLU A 67 -12.49 1.83 9.11
N ASN A 68 -11.95 1.09 10.09
CA ASN A 68 -12.27 1.28 11.50
C ASN A 68 -11.23 2.12 12.27
N GLY A 69 -10.14 2.52 11.62
CA GLY A 69 -9.11 3.40 12.17
C GLY A 69 -8.23 2.76 13.25
N ASN A 70 -8.06 1.44 13.24
CA ASN A 70 -7.28 0.72 14.25
C ASN A 70 -5.78 0.62 13.92
N GLY A 71 -5.37 1.14 12.76
CA GLY A 71 -4.01 1.15 12.27
C GLY A 71 -3.53 -0.20 11.72
N GLN A 72 -4.39 -1.19 11.54
CA GLN A 72 -4.04 -2.55 11.16
C GLN A 72 -4.90 -3.02 9.99
N LEU A 73 -4.39 -3.98 9.23
CA LEU A 73 -5.21 -4.68 8.25
C LEU A 73 -5.95 -5.81 8.97
N ASP A 74 -7.24 -5.63 9.19
CA ASP A 74 -8.03 -6.62 9.91
C ASP A 74 -8.17 -7.93 9.15
N ARG A 75 -8.18 -9.03 9.90
CA ARG A 75 -8.30 -10.39 9.37
C ARG A 75 -9.33 -11.18 10.15
N ASN A 76 -10.01 -12.10 9.47
CA ASN A 76 -10.87 -13.07 10.14
C ASN A 76 -10.04 -14.21 10.79
N ILE A 77 -10.72 -15.16 11.45
CA ILE A 77 -10.09 -16.31 12.13
C ILE A 77 -9.28 -17.23 11.20
N LEU A 78 -9.53 -17.17 9.88
CA LEU A 78 -8.79 -17.91 8.86
C LEU A 78 -7.61 -17.10 8.29
N GLY A 79 -7.36 -15.90 8.81
CA GLY A 79 -6.30 -15.00 8.34
C GLY A 79 -6.63 -14.22 7.07
N VAL A 80 -7.89 -14.27 6.60
CA VAL A 80 -8.33 -13.56 5.39
C VAL A 80 -8.57 -12.08 5.70
N PRO A 81 -8.01 -11.14 4.93
CA PRO A 81 -8.29 -9.71 5.08
C PRO A 81 -9.78 -9.38 5.01
N ARG A 82 -10.25 -8.56 5.96
CA ARG A 82 -11.61 -8.03 6.02
C ARG A 82 -11.77 -6.70 5.30
N GLU A 83 -10.67 -5.97 5.19
CA GLU A 83 -10.63 -4.66 4.55
C GLU A 83 -9.85 -4.74 3.22
N GLY A 84 -9.91 -3.65 2.47
CA GLY A 84 -9.25 -3.55 1.17
C GLY A 84 -7.75 -3.57 1.30
N PHE A 85 -7.06 -4.31 0.43
CA PHE A 85 -5.61 -4.35 0.43
C PHE A 85 -5.06 -4.48 -1.00
N GLY A 86 -3.84 -4.00 -1.21
CA GLY A 86 -3.17 -4.00 -2.51
C GLY A 86 -1.66 -3.88 -2.38
N PHE A 87 -0.96 -4.21 -3.46
CA PHE A 87 0.49 -4.21 -3.54
C PHE A 87 0.95 -3.45 -4.79
N GLY A 88 2.19 -2.95 -4.78
CA GLY A 88 2.78 -2.27 -5.93
C GLY A 88 2.72 -3.13 -7.21
N ASN A 89 2.73 -2.46 -8.37
CA ASN A 89 2.58 -3.07 -9.70
C ASN A 89 1.35 -3.98 -9.85
N ASP A 90 0.31 -3.77 -9.02
CA ASP A 90 -0.87 -4.63 -8.95
C ASP A 90 -0.55 -6.13 -8.78
N ALA A 91 0.58 -6.42 -8.12
CA ALA A 91 1.06 -7.78 -7.92
C ALA A 91 -0.04 -8.67 -7.32
N PRO A 92 -0.38 -9.80 -7.96
CA PRO A 92 -1.53 -10.60 -7.59
C PRO A 92 -1.31 -11.31 -6.26
N VAL A 93 -2.37 -11.39 -5.47
CA VAL A 93 -2.39 -12.14 -4.21
C VAL A 93 -3.20 -13.41 -4.44
N LEU A 94 -2.58 -14.56 -4.18
CA LEU A 94 -3.20 -15.87 -4.36
C LEU A 94 -3.46 -16.53 -2.99
N LEU A 95 -2.39 -16.96 -2.32
CA LEU A 95 -2.43 -17.59 -1.00
C LEU A 95 -1.56 -16.85 0.04
N SER A 96 -0.59 -16.07 -0.43
CA SER A 96 0.34 -15.30 0.38
C SER A 96 0.60 -13.93 -0.26
N PRO A 97 1.20 -12.97 0.46
CA PRO A 97 1.70 -11.75 -0.15
C PRO A 97 2.64 -12.04 -1.34
N PRO A 98 2.65 -11.18 -2.38
CA PRO A 98 3.55 -11.32 -3.53
C PRO A 98 5.00 -11.14 -3.08
N ARG A 99 5.98 -11.55 -3.91
CA ARG A 99 7.40 -11.36 -3.58
C ARG A 99 7.75 -9.88 -3.65
N PHE A 100 8.80 -9.48 -2.91
CA PHE A 100 9.30 -8.10 -2.91
C PHE A 100 9.42 -7.53 -4.32
N ARG A 101 10.16 -8.23 -5.20
CA ARG A 101 10.41 -7.81 -6.58
C ARG A 101 9.14 -7.57 -7.41
N ASP A 102 8.07 -8.31 -7.13
CA ASP A 102 6.83 -8.22 -7.90
C ASP A 102 6.05 -6.97 -7.48
N ALA A 103 6.16 -6.58 -6.20
CA ALA A 103 5.52 -5.39 -5.63
C ALA A 103 6.41 -4.13 -5.60
N ALA A 104 7.62 -4.21 -6.15
CA ALA A 104 8.63 -3.17 -6.03
C ALA A 104 8.62 -2.14 -7.16
N VAL A 105 8.87 -0.88 -6.79
CA VAL A 105 9.06 0.24 -7.71
C VAL A 105 10.44 0.86 -7.50
N ALA A 106 11.04 1.36 -8.58
CA ALA A 106 12.28 2.10 -8.52
C ALA A 106 11.98 3.59 -8.30
N VAL A 107 12.56 4.17 -7.25
CA VAL A 107 12.56 5.60 -6.97
C VAL A 107 13.91 6.15 -7.41
N GLY A 108 13.91 7.07 -8.37
CA GLY A 108 15.11 7.78 -8.83
C GLY A 108 15.19 9.20 -8.27
N GLU A 109 16.20 9.96 -8.71
CA GLU A 109 16.42 11.34 -8.25
C GLU A 109 15.32 12.32 -8.66
N GLY A 110 14.53 11.99 -9.69
CA GLY A 110 13.36 12.78 -10.14
C GLY A 110 12.03 12.39 -9.47
N GLY A 111 12.05 11.44 -8.54
CA GLY A 111 10.85 10.87 -7.95
C GLY A 111 10.16 9.87 -8.87
N VAL A 112 9.00 9.36 -8.45
CA VAL A 112 8.20 8.44 -9.26
C VAL A 112 6.72 8.57 -8.90
N ALA A 113 5.87 8.48 -9.93
CA ALA A 113 4.43 8.35 -9.79
C ALA A 113 4.01 6.96 -10.24
N THR A 114 3.21 6.27 -9.42
CA THR A 114 2.71 4.93 -9.71
C THR A 114 1.29 4.76 -9.18
N ALA A 115 0.68 3.61 -9.45
CA ALA A 115 -0.64 3.25 -8.95
C ALA A 115 -0.65 1.80 -8.44
N LEU A 116 -1.59 1.52 -7.55
CA LEU A 116 -1.98 0.17 -7.17
C LEU A 116 -3.48 0.14 -6.90
N THR A 117 -4.07 -1.04 -6.96
CA THR A 117 -5.50 -1.27 -6.80
C THR A 117 -5.77 -2.05 -5.52
N LEU A 118 -6.63 -1.53 -4.66
CA LEU A 118 -7.17 -2.27 -3.53
C LEU A 118 -8.17 -3.31 -4.01
N ARG A 119 -8.09 -4.50 -3.43
CA ARG A 119 -9.03 -5.60 -3.63
C ARG A 119 -9.67 -5.95 -2.30
N TYR A 120 -10.98 -6.21 -2.33
CA TYR A 120 -11.77 -6.62 -1.18
C TYR A 120 -12.25 -8.03 -1.46
N TRP A 121 -11.83 -8.97 -0.63
CA TRP A 121 -12.20 -10.38 -0.78
C TRP A 121 -13.48 -10.74 -0.04
N ILE A 122 -13.87 -9.89 0.90
CA ILE A 122 -15.08 -10.02 1.69
C ILE A 122 -15.97 -8.83 1.32
N SER A 123 -17.19 -9.14 0.88
CA SER A 123 -18.23 -8.13 0.72
C SER A 123 -18.63 -7.58 2.10
N PRO A 124 -18.98 -6.30 2.22
CA PRO A 124 -19.37 -5.69 3.49
C PRO A 124 -20.52 -6.44 4.19
#